data_AF-A0A948UXM9-F1
#
_entry.id   AF-A0A948UXM9-F1
#
_cell.length_a   1.000
_cell.length_b   1.000
_cell.length_c   1.000
_cell.angle_alpha   90.00
_cell.angle_beta   90.00
_cell.angle_gamma   90.00
#
_symmetry.space_group_name_H-M   'P 1'
#
loop_
_entity.id
_entity.type
_entity.pdbx_description
1 polymer ?
#
loop_
_entity_poly.entity_id
_entity_poly.type
_entity_poly.pdbx_seq_one_letter_code
_entity_poly.pdbx_strand_id
1 'polypeptide(L)'
;MSLAVVRSSLTTSLARYGRSMGLWILLLVAPVGARFMIAARGADASLIAVDNRVPWLTSPVLGVTLGVVIATLLLPVAFIYLRSNVTRRQPWQVEEVSPAGRVAIAYGRWLADVAVLAAVLAATTAAGCLLAVLLLPLNEVDPASIILTLWVIAAPPVAMVASLRLLFDARRWTRGPMGEVLFFVFWMGSLVLVMAGGQAGGYAANMTDLPGFMSPISYGQGGTDSFIIGGAEIPPGSLPIGLDVMSGIMADGYLAARVSWLGIAALVPLLAGLIYAPHAAGKTRKTAAWLKILEPGRARPADPSAKPARSGMLPGVALVVAEARLMAGNRRSLLAMTLVAAAGLFAPYSTVAGPAAMLLLVFTATAHAGRSEQKGLLALTTTAALSPAARRIAFVLAGTALALVMAAPSATRELIAGETQILLEAAAVGAATSVTAITLGALTRSATAPRLVLLIAWYFYLNWGGAPAG
;
A
#
# COMPACT_ATOMS: atom_id res chain seq x y z
N MET A 1 22.50 2.36 29.03
CA MET A 1 21.25 3.14 28.88
C MET A 1 20.54 2.88 27.53
N SER A 2 21.25 2.80 26.40
CA SER A 2 20.66 2.57 25.06
C SER A 2 19.84 1.27 24.94
N LEU A 3 20.36 0.14 25.44
CA LEU A 3 19.68 -1.16 25.34
C LEU A 3 18.36 -1.23 26.12
N ALA A 4 18.28 -0.55 27.27
CA ALA A 4 17.04 -0.45 28.05
C ALA A 4 15.95 0.34 27.29
N VAL A 5 16.35 1.41 26.59
CA VAL A 5 15.44 2.19 25.72
C VAL A 5 14.96 1.33 24.55
N VAL A 6 15.86 0.60 23.88
CA VAL A 6 15.49 -0.32 22.78
C VAL A 6 14.47 -1.34 23.28
N ARG A 7 14.76 -2.02 24.41
CA ARG A 7 13.86 -3.02 25.01
C ARG A 7 12.51 -2.42 25.38
N SER A 8 12.48 -1.25 26.01
CA SER A 8 11.23 -0.57 26.38
C SER A 8 10.41 -0.18 25.16
N SER A 9 11.05 0.37 24.13
CA SER A 9 10.36 0.73 22.88
C SER A 9 9.85 -0.50 22.13
N LEU A 10 10.58 -1.62 22.17
CA LEU A 10 10.18 -2.90 21.58
C LEU A 10 8.94 -3.46 22.28
N THR A 11 8.99 -3.61 23.61
CA THR A 11 7.89 -4.23 24.38
C THR A 11 6.61 -3.41 24.30
N THR A 12 6.71 -2.08 24.39
CA THR A 12 5.56 -1.18 24.27
C THR A 12 4.93 -1.21 22.88
N SER A 13 5.75 -1.36 21.83
CA SER A 13 5.28 -1.48 20.45
C SER A 13 4.60 -2.84 20.21
N LEU A 14 5.21 -3.94 20.65
CA LEU A 14 4.63 -5.28 20.56
C LEU A 14 3.30 -5.40 21.33
N ALA A 15 3.23 -4.89 22.55
CA ALA A 15 2.00 -4.87 23.34
C ALA A 15 0.88 -4.06 22.66
N ARG A 16 1.22 -3.11 21.80
CA ARG A 16 0.24 -2.37 20.98
C ARG A 16 -0.24 -3.21 19.81
N TYR A 17 0.67 -3.87 19.11
CA TYR A 17 0.33 -4.77 18.01
C TYR A 17 -0.55 -5.93 18.47
N GLY A 18 -0.25 -6.55 19.60
CA GLY A 18 -1.05 -7.63 20.18
C GLY A 18 -2.50 -7.24 20.52
N ARG A 19 -2.77 -5.94 20.74
CA ARG A 19 -4.12 -5.41 20.98
C ARG A 19 -4.84 -4.95 19.71
N SER A 20 -4.22 -5.10 18.54
CA SER A 20 -4.81 -4.69 17.26
C SER A 20 -5.51 -5.86 16.59
N MET A 21 -6.83 -5.73 16.37
CA MET A 21 -7.58 -6.67 15.52
C MET A 21 -7.00 -6.77 14.11
N GLY A 22 -6.37 -5.70 13.62
CA GLY A 22 -5.74 -5.70 12.30
C GLY A 22 -4.60 -6.72 12.20
N LEU A 23 -3.90 -7.03 13.30
CA LEU A 23 -2.86 -8.05 13.31
C LEU A 23 -3.46 -9.42 13.00
N TRP A 24 -4.53 -9.79 13.71
CA TRP A 24 -5.21 -11.06 13.52
C TRP A 24 -5.79 -11.22 12.12
N ILE A 25 -6.35 -10.14 11.56
CA ILE A 25 -6.80 -10.13 10.16
C ILE A 25 -5.61 -10.35 9.22
N LEU A 26 -4.48 -9.66 9.42
CA LEU A 26 -3.29 -9.82 8.57
C LEU A 26 -2.73 -11.25 8.65
N LEU A 27 -2.70 -11.84 9.85
CA LEU A 27 -2.27 -13.22 10.10
C LEU A 27 -3.18 -14.26 9.45
N LEU A 28 -4.46 -13.95 9.21
CA LEU A 28 -5.40 -14.85 8.53
C LEU A 28 -5.41 -14.63 7.01
N VAL A 29 -5.40 -13.37 6.57
CA VAL A 29 -5.50 -13.02 5.14
C VAL A 29 -4.30 -13.54 4.35
N ALA A 30 -3.08 -13.49 4.91
CA ALA A 30 -1.90 -13.97 4.20
C ALA A 30 -1.96 -15.49 3.92
N PRO A 31 -2.22 -16.37 4.90
CA PRO A 31 -2.48 -17.79 4.67
C PRO A 31 -3.63 -18.11 3.71
N VAL A 32 -4.77 -17.42 3.86
CA VAL A 32 -5.95 -17.67 3.02
C VAL A 32 -5.67 -17.24 1.58
N GLY A 33 -5.07 -16.06 1.38
CA GLY A 33 -4.65 -15.58 0.06
C GLY A 33 -3.67 -16.54 -0.61
N ALA A 34 -2.69 -17.06 0.16
CA ALA A 34 -1.73 -18.04 -0.33
C ALA A 34 -2.41 -19.30 -0.91
N ARG A 35 -3.48 -19.82 -0.30
CA ARG A 35 -4.21 -20.99 -0.84
C ARG A 35 -4.81 -20.74 -2.22
N PHE A 36 -5.33 -19.55 -2.47
CA PHE A 36 -5.92 -19.19 -3.78
C PHE A 36 -4.87 -18.91 -4.86
N MET A 37 -3.62 -18.74 -4.44
CA MET A 37 -2.51 -18.39 -5.31
C MET A 37 -1.68 -19.61 -5.76
N ILE A 38 -1.89 -20.77 -5.13
CA ILE A 38 -1.23 -22.02 -5.50
C ILE A 38 -2.20 -22.78 -6.43
N ALA A 39 -1.79 -22.94 -7.69
CA ALA A 39 -2.53 -23.72 -8.67
C ALA A 39 -2.65 -25.18 -8.19
N ALA A 40 -3.86 -25.72 -8.22
CA ALA A 40 -4.05 -27.16 -8.08
C ALA A 40 -3.49 -27.87 -9.33
N ARG A 41 -3.13 -29.15 -9.22
CA ARG A 41 -2.69 -29.94 -10.39
C ARG A 41 -3.78 -29.87 -11.47
N GLY A 42 -3.42 -29.40 -12.66
CA GLY A 42 -4.34 -29.27 -13.80
C GLY A 42 -5.24 -28.03 -13.80
N ALA A 43 -4.93 -27.00 -13.00
CA ALA A 43 -5.66 -25.73 -13.05
C ALA A 43 -5.24 -24.89 -14.28
N ASP A 44 -6.22 -24.26 -14.93
CA ASP A 44 -6.03 -23.40 -16.11
C ASP A 44 -5.38 -22.04 -15.80
N ALA A 45 -5.23 -21.72 -14.51
CA ALA A 45 -4.63 -20.47 -14.03
C ALA A 45 -3.64 -20.73 -12.89
N SER A 46 -2.48 -20.07 -12.95
CA SER A 46 -1.48 -20.05 -11.89
C SER A 46 -1.08 -18.62 -11.56
N LEU A 47 -0.78 -18.34 -10.30
CA LEU A 47 -0.22 -17.04 -9.93
C LEU A 47 1.16 -16.84 -10.54
N ILE A 48 1.98 -17.90 -10.59
CA ILE A 48 3.33 -17.86 -11.15
C ILE A 48 3.38 -18.76 -12.39
N ALA A 49 3.72 -18.15 -13.51
CA ALA A 49 4.08 -18.88 -14.72
C ALA A 49 5.46 -18.43 -15.19
N VAL A 50 6.25 -19.42 -15.62
CA VAL A 50 7.56 -19.24 -16.22
C VAL A 50 7.46 -19.77 -17.64
N ASP A 51 7.72 -18.92 -18.63
CA ASP A 51 7.56 -19.25 -20.05
C ASP A 51 6.17 -19.85 -20.36
N ASN A 52 5.12 -19.23 -19.82
CA ASN A 52 3.72 -19.68 -19.91
C ASN A 52 3.46 -21.13 -19.44
N ARG A 53 4.31 -21.66 -18.55
CA ARG A 53 4.17 -22.98 -17.94
C ARG A 53 4.06 -22.90 -16.43
N VAL A 54 3.32 -23.85 -15.84
CA VAL A 54 3.20 -23.99 -14.38
C VAL A 54 4.40 -24.78 -13.86
N PRO A 55 5.03 -24.35 -12.76
CA PRO A 55 6.08 -25.14 -12.13
C PRO A 55 5.53 -26.43 -11.53
N TRP A 56 6.30 -27.52 -11.63
CA TRP A 56 5.98 -28.76 -10.94
C TRP A 56 5.95 -28.54 -9.42
N LEU A 57 4.86 -28.94 -8.77
CA LEU A 57 4.64 -28.63 -7.37
C LEU A 57 5.49 -29.53 -6.46
N THR A 58 6.58 -28.96 -5.92
CA THR A 58 7.44 -29.57 -4.88
C THR A 58 7.42 -28.73 -3.60
N SER A 59 7.92 -29.29 -2.50
CA SER A 59 8.08 -28.56 -1.23
C SER A 59 8.91 -27.26 -1.37
N PRO A 60 10.09 -27.26 -2.05
CA PRO A 60 10.80 -26.01 -2.35
C PRO A 60 10.00 -25.01 -3.18
N VAL A 61 9.31 -25.47 -4.24
CA VAL A 61 8.49 -24.61 -5.13
C VAL A 61 7.32 -23.98 -4.38
N LEU A 62 6.69 -24.71 -3.46
CA LEU A 62 5.68 -24.17 -2.56
C LEU A 62 6.24 -23.00 -1.75
N GLY A 63 7.40 -23.18 -1.10
CA GLY A 63 7.99 -22.11 -0.31
C GLY A 63 8.46 -20.91 -1.15
N VAL A 64 8.95 -21.10 -2.38
CA VAL A 64 9.22 -20.01 -3.33
C VAL A 64 7.94 -19.26 -3.68
N THR A 65 6.87 -19.97 -4.02
CA THR A 65 5.60 -19.36 -4.41
C THR A 65 5.05 -18.50 -3.28
N LEU A 66 5.08 -19.01 -2.05
CA LEU A 66 4.69 -18.25 -0.86
C LEU A 66 5.62 -17.05 -0.62
N GLY A 67 6.93 -17.24 -0.77
CA GLY A 67 7.92 -16.18 -0.66
C GLY A 67 7.68 -15.04 -1.65
N VAL A 68 7.43 -15.37 -2.92
CA VAL A 68 7.06 -14.43 -3.99
C VAL A 68 5.80 -13.67 -3.63
N VAL A 69 4.73 -14.36 -3.21
CA VAL A 69 3.46 -13.72 -2.81
C VAL A 69 3.70 -12.67 -1.72
N ILE A 70 4.52 -13.00 -0.73
CA ILE A 70 4.82 -12.08 0.36
C ILE A 70 5.69 -10.91 -0.12
N ALA A 71 6.75 -11.20 -0.88
CA ALA A 71 7.71 -10.21 -1.37
C ALA A 71 7.12 -9.28 -2.44
N THR A 72 6.01 -9.64 -3.07
CA THR A 72 5.40 -8.84 -4.14
C THR A 72 4.07 -8.23 -3.70
N LEU A 73 3.11 -9.04 -3.26
CA LEU A 73 1.74 -8.60 -3.01
C LEU A 73 1.52 -8.16 -1.55
N LEU A 74 2.21 -8.77 -0.60
CA LEU A 74 2.00 -8.46 0.82
C LEU A 74 2.79 -7.22 1.28
N LEU A 75 3.90 -6.85 0.62
CA LEU A 75 4.72 -5.71 1.06
C LEU A 75 3.94 -4.38 1.13
N PRO A 76 3.10 -3.99 0.15
CA PRO A 76 2.27 -2.80 0.26
C PRO A 76 1.26 -2.87 1.40
N VAL A 77 0.66 -4.05 1.58
CA VAL A 77 -0.30 -4.31 2.67
C VAL A 77 0.39 -4.16 4.02
N ALA A 78 1.57 -4.77 4.18
CA ALA A 78 2.41 -4.70 5.37
C ALA A 78 2.80 -3.25 5.68
N PHE A 79 3.30 -2.51 4.70
CA PHE A 79 3.70 -1.11 4.88
C PHE A 79 2.54 -0.25 5.41
N ILE A 80 1.38 -0.33 4.75
CA ILE A 80 0.16 0.40 5.13
C ILE A 80 -0.31 -0.04 6.52
N TYR A 81 -0.28 -1.34 6.81
CA TYR A 81 -0.66 -1.90 8.10
C TYR A 81 0.20 -1.34 9.23
N LEU A 82 1.53 -1.41 9.12
CA LEU A 82 2.44 -0.95 10.16
C LEU A 82 2.23 0.55 10.41
N ARG A 83 2.11 1.33 9.34
CA ARG A 83 1.92 2.78 9.43
C ARG A 83 0.63 3.16 10.14
N SER A 84 -0.46 2.45 9.85
CA SER A 84 -1.78 2.72 10.43
C SER A 84 -1.86 2.40 11.93
N ASN A 85 -1.20 1.33 12.39
CA ASN A 85 -1.23 0.90 13.79
C ASN A 85 -0.33 1.75 14.67
N VAL A 86 0.85 2.14 14.15
CA VAL A 86 1.81 2.90 14.93
C VAL A 86 1.34 4.34 15.10
N THR A 87 0.79 4.98 14.07
CA THR A 87 0.44 6.42 14.13
C THR A 87 -0.83 6.77 14.91
N ARG A 88 -1.81 5.85 15.03
CA ARG A 88 -3.14 6.18 15.60
C ARG A 88 -3.23 6.19 17.12
N ARG A 89 -2.39 5.41 17.79
CA ARG A 89 -2.46 5.19 19.25
C ARG A 89 -1.16 5.51 19.95
N GLN A 90 -0.21 6.12 19.25
CA GLN A 90 1.04 6.56 19.87
C GLN A 90 0.87 7.98 20.40
N PRO A 91 1.07 8.20 21.69
CA PRO A 91 1.27 9.53 22.22
C PRO A 91 2.68 9.98 21.82
N TRP A 92 2.89 10.29 20.53
CA TRP A 92 4.17 10.76 19.99
C TRP A 92 4.70 11.95 20.80
N GLN A 93 3.80 12.75 21.38
CA GLN A 93 4.11 13.83 22.30
C GLN A 93 4.96 13.37 23.49
N VAL A 94 4.66 12.22 24.10
CA VAL A 94 5.40 11.68 25.25
C VAL A 94 6.77 11.15 24.83
N GLU A 95 6.84 10.46 23.71
CA GLU A 95 8.11 9.91 23.20
C GLU A 95 9.05 10.99 22.67
N GLU A 96 8.51 12.09 22.16
CA GLU A 96 9.29 13.23 21.68
C GLU A 96 9.85 14.10 22.80
N VAL A 97 9.21 14.16 23.96
CA VAL A 97 9.76 14.89 25.13
C VAL A 97 10.65 14.01 26.00
N SER A 98 10.69 12.70 25.77
CA SER A 98 11.58 11.78 26.48
C SER A 98 13.06 12.08 26.22
N PRO A 99 13.94 12.01 27.23
CA PRO A 99 15.39 12.19 27.07
C PRO A 99 16.08 11.01 26.34
N ALA A 100 15.31 10.00 25.92
CA ALA A 100 15.84 8.82 25.26
C ALA A 100 16.34 9.10 23.83
N GLY A 101 17.47 8.47 23.47
CA GLY A 101 18.09 8.63 22.14
C GLY A 101 17.17 8.15 21.00
N ARG A 102 17.08 8.97 19.93
CA ARG A 102 16.19 8.70 18.77
C ARG A 102 16.54 7.42 18.04
N VAL A 103 17.83 7.12 17.91
CA VAL A 103 18.33 5.87 17.31
C VAL A 103 17.87 4.66 18.12
N ALA A 104 17.96 4.71 19.45
CA ALA A 104 17.52 3.61 20.31
C ALA A 104 16.01 3.37 20.23
N ILE A 105 15.21 4.45 20.19
CA ILE A 105 13.76 4.36 19.95
C ILE A 105 13.47 3.77 18.56
N ALA A 106 14.17 4.23 17.52
CA ALA A 106 14.00 3.75 16.15
C ALA A 106 14.28 2.25 16.04
N TYR A 107 15.37 1.75 16.65
CA TYR A 107 15.67 0.32 16.67
C TYR A 107 14.64 -0.50 17.43
N GLY A 108 14.19 -0.05 18.61
CA GLY A 108 13.17 -0.77 19.36
C GLY A 108 11.86 -0.91 18.57
N ARG A 109 11.47 0.13 17.82
CA ARG A 109 10.31 0.09 16.92
C ARG A 109 10.54 -0.81 15.71
N TRP A 110 11.73 -0.72 15.08
CA TRP A 110 12.09 -1.55 13.95
C TRP A 110 12.00 -3.03 14.31
N LEU A 111 12.57 -3.43 15.45
CA LEU A 111 12.51 -4.81 15.95
C LEU A 111 11.07 -5.26 16.18
N ALA A 112 10.20 -4.38 16.67
CA ALA A 112 8.79 -4.70 16.87
C ALA A 112 8.07 -4.90 15.52
N ASP A 113 8.32 -4.02 14.55
CA ASP A 113 7.76 -4.14 13.20
C ASP A 113 8.23 -5.43 12.53
N VAL A 114 9.54 -5.74 12.58
CA VAL A 114 10.11 -6.98 12.05
C VAL A 114 9.51 -8.20 12.73
N ALA A 115 9.38 -8.20 14.06
CA ALA A 115 8.77 -9.33 14.79
C ALA A 115 7.30 -9.56 14.40
N VAL A 116 6.54 -8.49 14.18
CA VAL A 116 5.15 -8.59 13.72
C VAL A 116 5.06 -9.17 12.32
N LEU A 117 5.91 -8.73 11.40
CA LEU A 117 5.91 -9.28 10.05
C LEU A 117 6.50 -10.70 10.01
N ALA A 118 7.46 -11.02 10.89
CA ALA A 118 7.96 -12.38 11.08
C ALA A 118 6.87 -13.32 11.61
N ALA A 119 5.93 -12.84 12.43
CA ALA A 119 4.75 -13.61 12.80
C ALA A 119 3.85 -13.90 11.60
N VAL A 120 3.73 -12.97 10.65
CA VAL A 120 3.02 -13.19 9.38
C VAL A 120 3.75 -14.24 8.53
N LEU A 121 5.09 -14.15 8.42
CA LEU A 121 5.91 -15.17 7.75
C LEU A 121 5.72 -16.55 8.39
N ALA A 122 5.72 -16.63 9.72
CA ALA A 122 5.51 -17.88 10.45
C ALA A 122 4.10 -18.46 10.23
N ALA A 123 3.07 -17.62 10.22
CA ALA A 123 1.70 -18.04 9.91
C ALA A 123 1.58 -18.56 8.47
N THR A 124 2.18 -17.88 7.49
CA THR A 124 2.21 -18.35 6.10
C THR A 124 3.07 -19.61 5.94
N THR A 125 4.14 -19.76 6.71
CA THR A 125 4.95 -20.99 6.76
C THR A 125 4.11 -22.17 7.25
N ALA A 126 3.39 -22.01 8.37
CA ALA A 126 2.51 -23.05 8.90
C ALA A 126 1.42 -23.43 7.89
N ALA A 127 0.84 -22.43 7.21
CA ALA A 127 -0.11 -22.66 6.12
C ALA A 127 0.54 -23.42 4.95
N GLY A 128 1.75 -23.04 4.55
CA GLY A 128 2.52 -23.73 3.51
C GLY A 128 2.80 -25.20 3.84
N CYS A 129 3.21 -25.50 5.06
CA CYS A 129 3.39 -26.87 5.53
C CYS A 129 2.08 -27.67 5.50
N LEU A 130 0.97 -27.06 5.92
CA LEU A 130 -0.35 -27.69 5.83
C LEU A 130 -0.74 -27.95 4.36
N LEU A 131 -0.52 -26.98 3.48
CA LEU A 131 -0.78 -27.15 2.04
C LEU A 131 0.09 -28.24 1.42
N ALA A 132 1.34 -28.37 1.85
CA ALA A 132 2.21 -29.45 1.39
C ALA A 132 1.62 -30.82 1.76
N VAL A 133 1.17 -30.99 3.00
CA VAL A 133 0.50 -32.24 3.44
C VAL A 133 -0.78 -32.52 2.66
N LEU A 134 -1.51 -31.49 2.22
CA LEU A 134 -2.77 -31.64 1.49
C LEU A 134 -2.58 -31.86 -0.03
N LEU A 135 -1.50 -31.36 -0.61
CA LEU A 135 -1.31 -31.31 -2.07
C LEU A 135 -0.22 -32.26 -2.58
N LEU A 136 0.71 -32.69 -1.73
CA LEU A 136 1.83 -33.56 -2.10
C LEU A 136 1.70 -34.95 -1.45
N PRO A 137 2.26 -35.99 -2.10
CA PRO A 137 2.51 -37.27 -1.44
C PRO A 137 3.33 -37.09 -0.17
N LEU A 138 2.99 -37.81 0.91
CA LEU A 138 3.63 -37.62 2.23
C LEU A 138 5.15 -37.84 2.23
N ASN A 139 5.67 -38.66 1.33
CA ASN A 139 7.10 -38.91 1.16
C ASN A 139 7.84 -37.77 0.44
N GLU A 140 7.12 -36.83 -0.18
CA GLU A 140 7.68 -35.65 -0.86
C GLU A 140 7.53 -34.36 -0.02
N VAL A 141 6.86 -34.45 1.13
CA VAL A 141 6.67 -33.33 2.06
C VAL A 141 7.96 -33.10 2.83
N ASP A 142 8.60 -31.96 2.56
CA ASP A 142 9.78 -31.49 3.29
C ASP A 142 9.52 -30.09 3.85
N PRO A 143 9.08 -29.99 5.12
CA PRO A 143 8.84 -28.72 5.78
C PRO A 143 10.09 -27.84 5.88
N ALA A 144 11.29 -28.44 5.99
CA ALA A 144 12.53 -27.70 6.14
C ALA A 144 12.84 -26.91 4.86
N SER A 145 12.66 -27.54 3.69
CA SER A 145 12.77 -26.85 2.41
C SER A 145 11.77 -25.71 2.27
N ILE A 146 10.50 -25.90 2.66
CA ILE A 146 9.49 -24.83 2.62
C ILE A 146 9.90 -23.64 3.48
N ILE A 147 10.34 -23.89 4.71
CA ILE A 147 10.80 -22.87 5.65
C ILE A 147 11.99 -22.12 5.04
N LEU A 148 13.01 -22.85 4.59
CA LEU A 148 14.23 -22.25 4.06
C LEU A 148 13.92 -21.35 2.86
N THR A 149 13.20 -21.86 1.85
CA THR A 149 12.95 -21.11 0.62
C THR A 149 12.07 -19.89 0.87
N LEU A 150 11.01 -20.03 1.68
CA LEU A 150 10.14 -18.91 2.05
C LEU A 150 10.92 -17.82 2.80
N TRP A 151 11.67 -18.17 3.84
CA TRP A 151 12.33 -17.18 4.70
C TRP A 151 13.50 -16.49 4.02
N VAL A 152 14.30 -17.22 3.24
CA VAL A 152 15.43 -16.64 2.51
C VAL A 152 14.95 -15.61 1.48
N ILE A 153 13.81 -15.85 0.83
CA ILE A 153 13.20 -14.92 -0.13
C ILE A 153 12.52 -13.76 0.60
N ALA A 154 11.61 -14.05 1.53
CA ALA A 154 10.69 -13.05 2.04
C ALA A 154 11.20 -12.26 3.27
N ALA A 155 12.10 -12.80 4.09
CA ALA A 155 12.55 -12.10 5.30
C ALA A 155 13.32 -10.79 5.00
N PRO A 156 14.27 -10.74 4.04
CA PRO A 156 14.95 -9.50 3.68
C PRO A 156 14.03 -8.35 3.23
N PRO A 157 13.13 -8.53 2.23
CA PRO A 157 12.24 -7.45 1.82
C PRO A 157 11.24 -7.05 2.92
N VAL A 158 10.78 -8.00 3.73
CA VAL A 158 9.92 -7.71 4.89
C VAL A 158 10.64 -6.82 5.92
N ALA A 159 11.89 -7.14 6.25
CA ALA A 159 12.71 -6.29 7.11
C ALA A 159 12.97 -4.90 6.49
N MET A 160 13.17 -4.85 5.17
CA MET A 160 13.31 -3.59 4.44
C MET A 160 12.04 -2.72 4.55
N VAL A 161 10.84 -3.30 4.40
CA VAL A 161 9.57 -2.58 4.56
C VAL A 161 9.45 -1.93 5.95
N ALA A 162 9.78 -2.68 7.01
CA ALA A 162 9.80 -2.15 8.38
C ALA A 162 10.75 -0.95 8.53
N SER A 163 11.89 -1.02 7.84
CA SER A 163 12.92 0.01 7.85
C SER A 163 12.49 1.27 7.09
N LEU A 164 11.93 1.11 5.89
CA LEU A 164 11.43 2.20 5.06
C LEU A 164 10.27 2.94 5.73
N ARG A 165 9.41 2.23 6.46
CA ARG A 165 8.37 2.87 7.28
C ARG A 165 8.98 3.88 8.25
N LEU A 166 10.01 3.48 9.00
CA LEU A 166 10.68 4.37 9.95
C LEU A 166 11.37 5.53 9.24
N LEU A 167 12.02 5.27 8.11
CA LEU A 167 12.65 6.31 7.29
C LEU A 167 11.63 7.36 6.82
N PHE A 168 10.49 6.92 6.30
CA PHE A 168 9.41 7.81 5.86
C PHE A 168 8.66 8.47 7.03
N ASP A 169 8.68 7.90 8.22
CA ASP A 169 8.16 8.56 9.42
C ASP A 169 9.19 9.50 10.09
N ALA A 170 10.46 9.50 9.64
CA ALA A 170 11.50 10.35 10.21
C ALA A 170 11.35 11.83 9.85
N ARG A 171 10.79 12.16 8.67
CA ARG A 171 10.63 13.55 8.20
C ARG A 171 9.17 13.97 8.13
N ARG A 172 8.91 15.25 8.43
CA ARG A 172 7.54 15.80 8.51
C ARG A 172 6.74 15.67 7.20
N TRP A 173 7.40 15.86 6.07
CA TRP A 173 6.74 15.84 4.76
C TRP A 173 6.42 14.42 4.29
N THR A 174 7.19 13.42 4.72
CA THR A 174 6.97 12.01 4.39
C THR A 174 6.02 11.31 5.36
N ARG A 175 5.83 11.79 6.60
CA ARG A 175 4.87 11.25 7.59
C ARG A 175 3.41 11.15 7.11
N GLY A 176 3.02 12.01 6.18
CA GLY A 176 1.70 12.01 5.59
C GLY A 176 1.58 11.04 4.40
N PRO A 177 0.60 11.26 3.51
CA PRO A 177 0.37 10.43 2.32
C PRO A 177 1.60 10.32 1.40
N MET A 178 2.49 11.32 1.40
CA MET A 178 3.71 11.30 0.59
C MET A 178 4.61 10.10 0.87
N GLY A 179 4.73 9.65 2.13
CA GLY A 179 5.51 8.46 2.44
C GLY A 179 4.92 7.18 1.87
N GLU A 180 3.60 7.14 1.65
CA GLU A 180 2.93 6.00 1.01
C GLU A 180 3.18 6.01 -0.49
N VAL A 181 3.15 7.19 -1.12
CA VAL A 181 3.51 7.37 -2.53
C VAL A 181 4.97 6.98 -2.77
N LEU A 182 5.89 7.47 -1.93
CA LEU A 182 7.32 7.13 -2.03
C LEU A 182 7.56 5.63 -1.85
N PHE A 183 6.84 5.00 -0.90
CA PHE A 183 6.89 3.55 -0.74
C PHE A 183 6.37 2.82 -1.99
N PHE A 184 5.24 3.26 -2.54
CA PHE A 184 4.69 2.68 -3.76
C PHE A 184 5.66 2.77 -4.94
N VAL A 185 6.28 3.95 -5.14
CA VAL A 185 7.30 4.14 -6.19
C VAL A 185 8.51 3.24 -5.96
N PHE A 186 8.99 3.14 -4.72
CA PHE A 186 10.10 2.25 -4.37
C PHE A 186 9.76 0.78 -4.64
N TRP A 187 8.58 0.33 -4.22
CA TRP A 187 8.11 -1.04 -4.42
C TRP A 187 7.93 -1.36 -5.91
N MET A 188 7.23 -0.52 -6.68
CA MET A 188 7.09 -0.69 -8.13
C MET A 188 8.44 -0.68 -8.83
N GLY A 189 9.30 0.27 -8.48
CA GLY A 189 10.66 0.36 -9.02
C GLY A 189 11.47 -0.91 -8.76
N SER A 190 11.34 -1.51 -7.57
CA SER A 190 12.00 -2.78 -7.27
C SER A 190 11.49 -3.96 -8.09
N LEU A 191 10.19 -4.01 -8.42
CA LEU A 191 9.63 -5.05 -9.28
C LEU A 191 10.07 -4.87 -10.72
N VAL A 192 10.00 -3.63 -11.23
CA VAL A 192 10.43 -3.30 -12.60
C VAL A 192 11.92 -3.58 -12.80
N LEU A 193 12.76 -3.25 -11.82
CA LEU A 193 14.20 -3.51 -11.90
C LEU A 193 14.50 -5.01 -12.00
N VAL A 194 13.77 -5.85 -11.27
CA VAL A 194 13.88 -7.31 -11.38
C VAL A 194 13.51 -7.80 -12.77
N MET A 195 12.41 -7.29 -13.33
CA MET A 195 11.96 -7.68 -14.68
C MET A 195 12.92 -7.22 -15.78
N ALA A 196 13.57 -6.07 -15.59
CA ALA A 196 14.56 -5.54 -16.54
C ALA A 196 15.96 -6.16 -16.37
N GLY A 197 16.24 -6.76 -15.21
CA GLY A 197 17.59 -7.13 -14.77
C GLY A 197 18.22 -8.33 -15.47
N GLY A 198 17.43 -9.17 -16.17
CA GLY A 198 17.92 -10.26 -17.04
C GLY A 198 18.90 -11.26 -16.38
N GLN A 199 18.39 -12.46 -16.09
CA GLN A 199 19.11 -13.64 -15.56
C GLN A 199 19.76 -13.53 -14.16
N ALA A 200 19.60 -14.62 -13.42
CA ALA A 200 20.27 -14.90 -12.17
C ALA A 200 21.74 -15.24 -12.39
N GLY A 201 22.65 -14.42 -11.85
CA GLY A 201 24.08 -14.71 -11.89
C GLY A 201 24.90 -13.84 -10.95
N GLY A 202 25.46 -14.44 -9.91
CA GLY A 202 26.40 -13.79 -9.01
C GLY A 202 25.79 -12.79 -8.02
N TYR A 203 26.63 -12.26 -7.14
CA TYR A 203 26.21 -11.35 -6.07
C TYR A 203 25.58 -10.04 -6.59
N ALA A 204 26.13 -9.44 -7.65
CA ALA A 204 25.69 -8.14 -8.15
C ALA A 204 24.27 -8.17 -8.73
N ALA A 205 23.92 -9.18 -9.55
CA ALA A 205 22.56 -9.36 -10.07
C ALA A 205 21.57 -9.64 -8.93
N ASN A 206 21.99 -10.44 -7.94
CA ASN A 206 21.17 -10.70 -6.76
C ASN A 206 20.97 -9.47 -5.88
N MET A 207 21.90 -8.51 -5.89
CA MET A 207 21.73 -7.23 -5.21
C MET A 207 20.72 -6.31 -5.89
N THR A 208 20.45 -6.46 -7.19
CA THR A 208 19.35 -5.72 -7.85
C THR A 208 17.98 -6.34 -7.61
N ASP A 209 17.93 -7.63 -7.24
CA ASP A 209 16.71 -8.34 -6.89
C ASP A 209 16.34 -8.16 -5.40
N LEU A 210 15.78 -7.01 -5.05
CA LEU A 210 15.31 -6.76 -3.68
C LEU A 210 14.24 -7.80 -3.23
N PRO A 211 13.20 -8.12 -4.02
CA PRO A 211 12.23 -9.16 -3.69
C PRO A 211 12.86 -10.54 -3.46
N GLY A 212 13.93 -10.86 -4.19
CA GLY A 212 14.75 -12.06 -3.99
C GLY A 212 14.23 -13.33 -4.65
N PHE A 213 13.28 -13.26 -5.57
CA PHE A 213 12.69 -14.45 -6.16
C PHE A 213 13.27 -14.83 -7.54
N MET A 214 14.09 -13.99 -8.16
CA MET A 214 14.51 -14.24 -9.55
C MET A 214 15.45 -15.45 -9.66
N SER A 215 16.44 -15.55 -8.77
CA SER A 215 17.39 -16.68 -8.78
C SER A 215 16.73 -18.04 -8.53
N PRO A 216 15.87 -18.22 -7.52
CA PRO A 216 15.16 -19.49 -7.31
C PRO A 216 14.26 -19.92 -8.48
N ILE A 217 13.82 -18.99 -9.33
CA ILE A 217 12.85 -19.27 -10.41
C ILE A 217 13.53 -19.47 -11.77
N SER A 218 14.63 -18.76 -12.03
CA SER A 218 15.31 -18.79 -13.34
C SER A 218 16.51 -19.75 -13.40
N TYR A 219 16.94 -20.29 -12.26
CA TYR A 219 18.11 -21.17 -12.21
C TYR A 219 17.92 -22.45 -13.06
N GLY A 220 18.90 -22.74 -13.90
CA GLY A 220 18.91 -23.93 -14.76
C GLY A 220 18.04 -23.84 -16.02
N GLN A 221 17.29 -22.75 -16.24
CA GLN A 221 16.37 -22.61 -17.38
C GLN A 221 17.01 -22.02 -18.65
N GLY A 222 18.30 -21.65 -18.62
CA GLY A 222 18.98 -21.02 -19.77
C GLY A 222 18.53 -19.58 -20.05
N GLY A 223 17.73 -19.00 -19.16
CA GLY A 223 17.03 -17.72 -19.32
C GLY A 223 15.52 -17.92 -19.25
N THR A 224 14.81 -16.92 -18.74
CA THR A 224 13.35 -16.88 -18.78
C THR A 224 12.96 -15.70 -19.65
N ASP A 225 12.39 -15.97 -20.83
CA ASP A 225 11.97 -14.91 -21.75
C ASP A 225 10.66 -14.27 -21.28
N SER A 226 9.87 -14.97 -20.47
CA SER A 226 8.66 -14.43 -19.87
C SER A 226 8.41 -14.97 -18.45
N PHE A 227 8.10 -14.05 -17.55
CA PHE A 227 7.72 -14.35 -16.17
C PHE A 227 6.49 -13.53 -15.80
N ILE A 228 5.45 -14.20 -15.33
CA ILE A 228 4.16 -13.57 -15.00
C ILE A 228 3.83 -13.88 -13.54
N ILE A 229 3.54 -12.82 -12.79
CA ILE A 229 2.96 -12.88 -11.44
C ILE A 229 1.57 -12.25 -11.51
N GLY A 230 0.52 -12.99 -11.14
CA GLY A 230 -0.80 -12.39 -10.94
C GLY A 230 -1.98 -13.03 -11.67
N GLY A 231 -1.85 -14.24 -12.21
CA GLY A 231 -2.93 -14.93 -12.92
C GLY A 231 -2.60 -15.12 -14.39
N ALA A 232 -1.55 -15.89 -14.65
CA ALA A 232 -1.18 -16.25 -16.01
C ALA A 232 -2.19 -17.27 -16.57
N GLU A 233 -2.70 -16.98 -17.77
CA GLU A 233 -3.43 -17.97 -18.56
C GLU A 233 -2.41 -18.96 -19.14
N ILE A 234 -2.63 -20.23 -18.84
CA ILE A 234 -1.72 -21.29 -19.27
C ILE A 234 -2.31 -21.94 -20.53
N PRO A 235 -1.57 -21.98 -21.65
CA PRO A 235 -2.06 -22.64 -22.85
C PRO A 235 -2.43 -24.10 -22.57
N PRO A 236 -3.60 -24.57 -23.05
CA PRO A 236 -4.02 -25.94 -22.85
C PRO A 236 -3.01 -26.91 -23.48
N GLY A 237 -2.55 -27.90 -22.69
CA GLY A 237 -1.55 -28.87 -23.11
C GLY A 237 -0.09 -28.50 -22.80
N SER A 238 0.16 -27.34 -22.18
CA SER A 238 1.50 -27.00 -21.72
C SER A 238 1.97 -27.95 -20.60
N LEU A 239 3.17 -28.50 -20.75
CA LEU A 239 3.75 -29.40 -19.75
C LEU A 239 4.34 -28.61 -18.57
N PRO A 240 4.18 -29.09 -17.33
CA PRO A 240 4.80 -28.45 -16.17
C PRO A 240 6.32 -28.38 -16.31
N ILE A 241 6.91 -27.31 -15.80
CA ILE A 241 8.37 -27.10 -15.81
C ILE A 241 8.97 -27.54 -14.46
N GLY A 242 10.04 -28.32 -14.50
CA GLY A 242 10.82 -28.67 -13.31
C GLY A 242 11.71 -27.50 -12.91
N LEU A 243 11.47 -26.90 -11.75
CA LEU A 243 12.33 -25.85 -11.19
C LEU A 243 13.29 -26.45 -10.16
N ASP A 244 14.59 -26.25 -10.37
CA ASP A 244 15.61 -26.56 -9.35
C ASP A 244 15.82 -25.37 -8.41
N VAL A 245 14.80 -25.14 -7.60
CA VAL A 245 14.73 -24.06 -6.62
C VAL A 245 15.90 -24.07 -5.65
N MET A 246 16.30 -25.26 -5.20
CA MET A 246 17.33 -25.40 -4.16
C MET A 246 18.69 -25.01 -4.70
N SER A 247 19.03 -25.43 -5.92
CA SER A 247 20.24 -24.97 -6.58
C SER A 247 20.19 -23.45 -6.86
N GLY A 248 19.02 -22.89 -7.18
CA GLY A 248 18.85 -21.44 -7.34
C GLY A 248 19.09 -20.63 -6.06
N ILE A 249 18.70 -21.17 -4.89
CA ILE A 249 18.99 -20.55 -3.58
C ILE A 249 20.45 -20.73 -3.18
N MET A 250 21.05 -21.86 -3.54
CA MET A 250 22.46 -22.13 -3.26
C MET A 250 23.40 -21.56 -4.32
N ALA A 251 22.87 -20.86 -5.32
CA ALA A 251 23.64 -20.22 -6.37
C ALA A 251 24.61 -19.17 -5.80
N ASP A 252 25.76 -19.05 -6.45
CA ASP A 252 26.83 -18.17 -5.99
C ASP A 252 26.35 -16.73 -5.79
N GLY A 253 26.62 -16.21 -4.59
CA GLY A 253 26.29 -14.83 -4.22
C GLY A 253 24.83 -14.57 -3.85
N TYR A 254 23.90 -15.52 -4.03
CA TYR A 254 22.49 -15.30 -3.69
C TYR A 254 22.28 -15.11 -2.18
N LEU A 255 22.75 -16.06 -1.36
CA LEU A 255 22.64 -15.96 0.10
C LEU A 255 23.38 -14.73 0.64
N ALA A 256 24.56 -14.41 0.10
CA ALA A 256 25.32 -13.22 0.46
C ALA A 256 24.53 -11.93 0.17
N ALA A 257 23.80 -11.86 -0.95
CA ALA A 257 22.93 -10.74 -1.28
C ALA A 257 21.73 -10.65 -0.31
N ARG A 258 21.10 -11.78 0.06
CA ARG A 258 20.00 -11.80 1.04
C ARG A 258 20.45 -11.28 2.42
N VAL A 259 21.62 -11.72 2.89
CA VAL A 259 22.22 -11.23 4.14
C VAL A 259 22.58 -9.75 4.03
N SER A 260 23.08 -9.30 2.88
CA SER A 260 23.40 -7.89 2.64
C SER A 260 22.15 -7.02 2.68
N TRP A 261 21.04 -7.47 2.10
CA TRP A 261 19.75 -6.77 2.19
C TRP A 261 19.22 -6.70 3.63
N LEU A 262 19.37 -7.76 4.43
CA LEU A 262 19.08 -7.73 5.87
C LEU A 262 19.98 -6.73 6.62
N GLY A 263 21.27 -6.68 6.27
CA GLY A 263 22.22 -5.70 6.80
C GLY A 263 21.81 -4.26 6.47
N ILE A 264 21.45 -3.97 5.22
CA ILE A 264 20.95 -2.66 4.79
C ILE A 264 19.67 -2.32 5.57
N ALA A 265 18.73 -3.26 5.68
CA ALA A 265 17.52 -3.07 6.48
C ALA A 265 17.84 -2.75 7.95
N ALA A 266 18.86 -3.38 8.55
CA ALA A 266 19.28 -3.05 9.91
C ALA A 266 19.99 -1.68 10.04
N LEU A 267 20.58 -1.15 8.97
CA LEU A 267 21.24 0.17 8.95
C LEU A 267 20.26 1.33 8.74
N VAL A 268 19.18 1.14 8.00
CA VAL A 268 18.20 2.21 7.72
C VAL A 268 17.55 2.81 8.98
N PRO A 269 17.20 2.05 10.05
CA PRO A 269 16.71 2.59 11.31
C PRO A 269 17.68 3.54 12.02
N LEU A 270 19.00 3.30 11.89
CA LEU A 270 20.02 4.22 12.38
C LEU A 270 19.89 5.58 11.69
N LEU A 271 19.85 5.58 10.35
CA LEU A 271 19.66 6.80 9.56
C LEU A 271 18.34 7.49 9.90
N ALA A 272 17.24 6.73 9.99
CA ALA A 272 15.92 7.24 10.35
C ALA A 272 15.92 7.94 11.73
N GLY A 273 16.62 7.35 12.72
CA GLY A 273 16.80 7.94 14.04
C GLY A 273 17.63 9.23 14.02
N LEU A 274 18.69 9.28 13.20
CA LEU A 274 19.56 10.45 13.07
C LEU A 274 18.86 11.64 12.39
N ILE A 275 18.05 11.39 11.35
CA ILE A 275 17.36 12.47 10.60
C ILE A 275 15.98 12.82 11.18
N TYR A 276 15.58 12.17 12.27
CA TYR A 276 14.26 12.29 12.88
C TYR A 276 13.95 13.73 13.29
N ALA A 277 12.95 14.33 12.65
CA ALA A 277 12.51 15.69 12.95
C ALA A 277 11.27 15.65 13.86
N PRO A 278 11.29 16.13 15.11
CA PRO A 278 10.12 16.04 15.99
C PRO A 278 8.88 16.69 15.38
N HIS A 279 7.69 16.22 15.77
CA HIS A 279 6.42 16.82 15.38
C HIS A 279 6.41 18.25 15.94
N ALA A 280 6.38 19.25 15.04
CA ALA A 280 6.07 20.60 15.48
C ALA A 280 4.57 20.70 15.61
N ALA A 281 4.10 21.27 16.73
CA ALA A 281 2.89 22.06 16.70
C ALA A 281 3.06 23.04 15.53
N GLY A 282 2.16 23.00 14.54
CA GLY A 282 2.26 23.86 13.38
C GLY A 282 2.53 25.26 13.88
N LYS A 283 3.69 25.85 13.51
CA LYS A 283 3.97 27.24 13.87
C LYS A 283 2.74 27.99 13.40
N THR A 284 2.01 28.61 14.33
CA THR A 284 1.03 29.63 13.99
C THR A 284 1.76 30.50 12.98
N ARG A 285 1.32 30.45 11.72
CA ARG A 285 1.96 31.25 10.68
C ARG A 285 1.95 32.64 11.27
N LYS A 286 3.13 33.24 11.48
CA LYS A 286 3.22 34.68 11.65
C LYS A 286 2.74 35.21 10.30
N THR A 287 1.43 35.33 10.17
CA THR A 287 0.76 36.03 9.10
C THR A 287 1.45 37.37 9.03
N ALA A 288 1.95 37.70 7.83
CA ALA A 288 2.46 39.04 7.58
C ALA A 288 1.40 40.05 8.08
N ALA A 289 1.80 41.21 8.58
CA ALA A 289 0.86 42.15 9.21
C ALA A 289 -0.37 42.46 8.30
N TRP A 290 -0.20 42.43 6.98
CA TRP A 290 -1.28 42.59 6.01
C TRP A 290 -2.22 41.37 5.91
N LEU A 291 -1.74 40.15 6.21
CA LEU A 291 -2.56 38.93 6.31
C LEU A 291 -3.35 38.85 7.62
N LYS A 292 -3.00 39.62 8.67
CA LYS A 292 -3.87 39.78 9.85
C LYS A 292 -5.20 40.47 9.52
N ILE A 293 -5.25 41.24 8.42
CA ILE A 293 -6.49 41.82 7.88
C ILE A 293 -7.40 40.71 7.30
N LEU A 294 -6.81 39.58 6.90
CA LEU A 294 -7.49 38.40 6.37
C LEU A 294 -7.63 37.26 7.38
N GLU A 295 -6.99 37.37 8.56
CA GLU A 295 -7.30 36.48 9.67
C GLU A 295 -8.74 36.75 10.08
N PRO A 296 -9.56 35.71 10.29
CA PRO A 296 -10.90 35.91 10.81
C PRO A 296 -10.74 36.64 12.14
N GLY A 297 -11.11 37.93 12.14
CA GLY A 297 -11.13 38.73 13.35
C GLY A 297 -11.90 37.98 14.42
N ARG A 298 -11.57 38.26 15.69
CA ARG A 298 -12.26 37.73 16.88
C ARG A 298 -13.73 37.51 16.53
N ALA A 299 -14.18 36.25 16.57
CA ALA A 299 -15.50 35.88 16.08
C ALA A 299 -16.50 36.91 16.59
N ARG A 300 -17.07 37.72 15.68
CA ARG A 300 -18.04 38.73 16.06
C ARG A 300 -19.14 37.99 16.82
N PRO A 301 -19.63 38.54 17.95
CA PRO A 301 -20.79 37.98 18.63
C PRO A 301 -21.83 37.63 17.57
N ALA A 302 -22.35 36.40 17.62
CA ALA A 302 -23.28 35.92 16.62
C ALA A 302 -24.45 36.91 16.56
N ASP A 303 -24.55 37.64 15.45
CA ASP A 303 -25.63 38.58 15.25
C ASP A 303 -26.89 37.77 14.88
N PRO A 304 -27.88 37.70 15.77
CA PRO A 304 -29.09 36.91 15.53
C PRO A 304 -29.92 37.44 14.36
N SER A 305 -29.64 38.67 13.90
CA SER A 305 -30.29 39.31 12.75
C SER A 305 -29.48 39.19 11.45
N ALA A 306 -28.27 38.62 11.50
CA ALA A 306 -27.46 38.46 10.31
C ALA A 306 -28.16 37.54 9.31
N LYS A 307 -28.25 38.01 8.05
CA LYS A 307 -28.72 37.17 6.95
C LYS A 307 -27.84 35.90 6.92
N PRO A 308 -28.44 34.71 6.76
CA PRO A 308 -27.68 33.47 6.67
C PRO A 308 -26.61 33.63 5.59
N ALA A 309 -25.38 33.21 5.90
CA ALA A 309 -24.27 33.27 4.95
C ALA A 309 -24.71 32.66 3.60
N ARG A 310 -24.21 33.16 2.46
CA ARG A 310 -24.58 32.60 1.12
C ARG A 310 -24.39 31.08 1.04
N SER A 311 -23.42 30.53 1.78
CA SER A 311 -23.21 29.08 1.94
C SER A 311 -24.34 28.34 2.67
N GLY A 312 -25.15 29.05 3.46
CA GLY A 312 -26.37 28.55 4.09
C GLY A 312 -27.61 28.61 3.21
N MET A 313 -27.57 29.26 2.04
CA MET A 313 -28.70 29.29 1.09
C MET A 313 -28.83 27.97 0.30
N LEU A 314 -27.70 27.31 0.02
CA LEU A 314 -27.65 26.00 -0.64
C LEU A 314 -26.76 25.04 0.15
N PRO A 315 -27.20 24.60 1.35
CA PRO A 315 -26.36 23.86 2.28
C PRO A 315 -25.83 22.55 1.69
N GLY A 316 -26.59 21.90 0.81
CA GLY A 316 -26.15 20.69 0.10
C GLY A 316 -25.00 20.93 -0.88
N VAL A 317 -25.10 21.96 -1.72
CA VAL A 317 -24.04 22.31 -2.69
C VAL A 317 -22.78 22.78 -1.96
N ALA A 318 -22.96 23.62 -0.94
CA ALA A 318 -21.85 24.08 -0.11
C ALA A 318 -21.11 22.91 0.56
N LEU A 319 -21.86 21.90 1.01
CA LEU A 319 -21.31 20.68 1.58
C LEU A 319 -20.53 19.86 0.53
N VAL A 320 -21.07 19.65 -0.67
CA VAL A 320 -20.34 18.94 -1.76
C VAL A 320 -19.03 19.65 -2.09
N VAL A 321 -19.05 20.98 -2.23
CA VAL A 321 -17.84 21.78 -2.51
C VAL A 321 -16.85 21.69 -1.34
N ALA A 322 -17.33 21.69 -0.10
CA ALA A 322 -16.48 21.53 1.07
C ALA A 322 -15.82 20.14 1.12
N GLU A 323 -16.58 19.08 0.87
CA GLU A 323 -16.08 17.70 0.77
C GLU A 323 -15.03 17.58 -0.35
N ALA A 324 -15.30 18.13 -1.54
CA ALA A 324 -14.35 18.14 -2.65
C ALA A 324 -13.05 18.87 -2.31
N ARG A 325 -13.13 20.03 -1.65
CA ARG A 325 -11.95 20.77 -1.17
C ARG A 325 -11.16 19.99 -0.12
N LEU A 326 -11.84 19.28 0.78
CA LEU A 326 -11.19 18.48 1.83
C LEU A 326 -10.55 17.19 1.29
N MET A 327 -11.14 16.57 0.27
CA MET A 327 -10.55 15.47 -0.48
C MET A 327 -9.33 15.92 -1.28
N ALA A 328 -9.50 16.96 -2.11
CA ALA A 328 -8.42 17.59 -2.87
C ALA A 328 -7.34 18.17 -1.95
N GLY A 329 -7.65 18.41 -0.69
CA GLY A 329 -6.70 18.55 0.40
C GLY A 329 -5.81 19.79 0.27
N ASN A 330 -4.51 19.55 0.15
CA ASN A 330 -3.49 20.61 0.12
C ASN A 330 -3.07 20.96 -1.32
N ARG A 331 -2.24 22.01 -1.48
CA ARG A 331 -1.77 22.46 -2.81
C ARG A 331 -1.07 21.37 -3.64
N ARG A 332 -0.48 20.35 -3.00
CA ARG A 332 0.25 19.28 -3.70
C ARG A 332 -0.70 18.28 -4.34
N SER A 333 -1.77 17.89 -3.64
CA SER A 333 -2.79 17.01 -4.20
C SER A 333 -3.55 17.71 -5.33
N LEU A 334 -3.82 19.01 -5.22
CA LEU A 334 -4.33 19.80 -6.35
C LEU A 334 -3.37 19.79 -7.55
N LEU A 335 -2.08 20.00 -7.33
CA LEU A 335 -1.08 19.93 -8.40
C LEU A 335 -1.05 18.53 -9.04
N ALA A 336 -1.11 17.45 -8.26
CA ALA A 336 -1.20 16.10 -8.78
C ALA A 336 -2.48 15.88 -9.61
N MET A 337 -3.63 16.37 -9.15
CA MET A 337 -4.90 16.33 -9.92
C MET A 337 -4.76 17.08 -11.25
N THR A 338 -4.13 18.26 -11.23
CA THR A 338 -3.89 19.04 -12.45
C THR A 338 -2.94 18.33 -13.41
N LEU A 339 -1.90 17.66 -12.92
CA LEU A 339 -0.99 16.88 -13.75
C LEU A 339 -1.69 15.67 -14.38
N VAL A 340 -2.52 14.95 -13.62
CA VAL A 340 -3.33 13.84 -14.15
C VAL A 340 -4.30 14.35 -15.22
N ALA A 341 -4.98 15.46 -14.97
CA ALA A 341 -5.86 16.09 -15.94
C ALA A 341 -5.11 16.51 -17.22
N ALA A 342 -3.92 17.11 -17.07
CA ALA A 342 -3.07 17.50 -18.19
C ALA A 342 -2.54 16.30 -18.98
N ALA A 343 -2.18 15.20 -18.32
CA ALA A 343 -1.78 13.96 -18.99
C ALA A 343 -2.90 13.42 -19.90
N GLY A 344 -4.16 13.64 -19.50
CA GLY A 344 -5.34 13.32 -20.29
C GLY A 344 -5.46 14.06 -21.64
N LEU A 345 -4.71 15.15 -21.84
CA LEU A 345 -4.63 15.81 -23.15
C LEU A 345 -3.75 15.04 -24.15
N PHE A 346 -2.82 14.22 -23.65
CA PHE A 346 -1.78 13.57 -24.45
C PHE A 346 -1.95 12.05 -24.54
N ALA A 347 -2.67 11.44 -23.60
CA ALA A 347 -2.86 10.00 -23.53
C ALA A 347 -4.35 9.63 -23.44
N PRO A 348 -4.76 8.45 -23.97
CA PRO A 348 -6.11 7.93 -23.78
C PRO A 348 -6.47 7.85 -22.29
N TYR A 349 -7.73 8.17 -21.98
CA TYR A 349 -8.20 8.13 -20.59
C TYR A 349 -8.09 6.73 -20.00
N SER A 350 -8.51 5.70 -20.74
CA SER A 350 -8.53 4.31 -20.28
C SER A 350 -7.15 3.75 -19.90
N THR A 351 -6.08 4.19 -20.56
CA THR A 351 -4.74 3.61 -20.39
C THR A 351 -3.89 4.33 -19.34
N VAL A 352 -3.96 5.66 -19.25
CA VAL A 352 -3.06 6.44 -18.39
C VAL A 352 -3.82 7.34 -17.42
N ALA A 353 -4.67 8.24 -17.93
CA ALA A 353 -5.26 9.28 -17.09
C ALA A 353 -6.30 8.72 -16.10
N GLY A 354 -7.10 7.74 -16.52
CA GLY A 354 -8.11 7.04 -15.72
C GLY A 354 -7.50 6.26 -14.56
N PRO A 355 -6.55 5.35 -14.79
CA PRO A 355 -5.84 4.68 -13.70
C PRO A 355 -5.13 5.66 -12.76
N ALA A 356 -4.51 6.72 -13.27
CA ALA A 356 -3.86 7.73 -12.44
C ALA A 356 -4.87 8.54 -11.61
N ALA A 357 -6.02 8.91 -12.18
CA ALA A 357 -7.11 9.59 -11.50
C ALA A 357 -7.72 8.72 -10.40
N MET A 358 -7.96 7.44 -10.69
CA MET A 358 -8.41 6.45 -9.71
C MET A 358 -7.41 6.35 -8.56
N LEU A 359 -6.11 6.15 -8.85
CA LEU A 359 -5.07 6.05 -7.82
C LEU A 359 -5.07 7.28 -6.89
N LEU A 360 -5.17 8.48 -7.47
CA LEU A 360 -5.20 9.72 -6.71
C LEU A 360 -6.45 9.82 -5.82
N LEU A 361 -7.61 9.38 -6.32
CA LEU A 361 -8.85 9.28 -5.53
C LEU A 361 -8.73 8.22 -4.44
N VAL A 362 -8.09 7.08 -4.68
CA VAL A 362 -7.82 6.06 -3.66
C VAL A 362 -7.10 6.69 -2.47
N PHE A 363 -6.07 7.51 -2.68
CA PHE A 363 -5.37 8.15 -1.56
C PHE A 363 -6.18 9.27 -0.89
N THR A 364 -6.80 10.15 -1.68
CA THR A 364 -7.49 11.34 -1.18
C THR A 364 -8.83 11.02 -0.51
N ALA A 365 -9.68 10.22 -1.15
CA ALA A 365 -10.98 9.83 -0.63
C ALA A 365 -10.82 8.98 0.65
N THR A 366 -9.92 8.00 0.67
CA THR A 366 -9.74 7.14 1.86
C THR A 366 -9.14 7.89 3.05
N ALA A 367 -8.20 8.81 2.79
CA ALA A 367 -7.67 9.69 3.83
C ALA A 367 -8.76 10.57 4.44
N HIS A 368 -9.68 11.08 3.60
CA HIS A 368 -10.77 11.92 4.05
C HIS A 368 -11.87 11.12 4.78
N ALA A 369 -12.30 9.99 4.22
CA ALA A 369 -13.26 9.08 4.86
C ALA A 369 -12.78 8.62 6.24
N GLY A 370 -11.50 8.25 6.35
CA GLY A 370 -10.92 7.83 7.61
C GLY A 370 -10.80 8.95 8.65
N ARG A 371 -10.84 10.23 8.26
CA ARG A 371 -10.96 11.36 9.20
C ARG A 371 -12.42 11.59 9.56
N SER A 372 -13.32 11.64 8.59
CA SER A 372 -14.74 11.99 8.82
C SER A 372 -15.51 10.94 9.62
N GLU A 373 -15.11 9.66 9.55
CA GLU A 373 -15.78 8.53 10.22
C GLU A 373 -15.08 8.04 11.51
N GLN A 374 -14.14 8.82 12.07
CA GLN A 374 -13.53 8.47 13.37
C GLN A 374 -14.54 8.54 14.53
N LYS A 375 -14.44 7.59 15.48
CA LYS A 375 -15.39 7.42 16.61
C LYS A 375 -15.68 8.72 17.37
N GLY A 376 -14.68 9.57 17.58
CA GLY A 376 -14.83 10.82 18.33
C GLY A 376 -15.43 11.98 17.52
N LEU A 377 -15.33 11.95 16.20
CA LEU A 377 -15.80 13.03 15.33
C LEU A 377 -17.27 12.89 14.96
N LEU A 378 -17.82 11.67 14.96
CA LEU A 378 -19.25 11.45 14.76
C LEU A 378 -20.08 12.10 15.88
N ALA A 379 -19.60 12.09 17.12
CA ALA A 379 -20.27 12.78 18.22
C ALA A 379 -20.38 14.29 18.01
N LEU A 380 -19.43 14.90 17.26
CA LEU A 380 -19.48 16.32 16.90
C LEU A 380 -20.46 16.63 15.76
N THR A 381 -20.95 15.61 15.05
CA THR A 381 -21.94 15.80 13.99
C THR A 381 -23.37 15.94 14.52
N THR A 382 -23.61 15.64 15.80
CA THR A 382 -24.92 15.84 16.44
C THR A 382 -25.33 17.32 16.48
N THR A 383 -24.34 18.22 16.50
CA THR A 383 -24.55 19.68 16.44
C THR A 383 -24.43 20.24 15.02
N ALA A 384 -24.24 19.39 14.01
CA ALA A 384 -24.15 19.85 12.62
C ALA A 384 -25.55 20.05 12.02
N ALA A 385 -25.69 21.07 11.17
CA ALA A 385 -26.97 21.40 10.53
C ALA A 385 -27.46 20.32 9.54
N LEU A 386 -26.57 19.43 9.08
CA LEU A 386 -26.88 18.37 8.12
C LEU A 386 -26.59 17.00 8.73
N SER A 387 -27.44 16.03 8.40
CA SER A 387 -27.33 14.67 8.91
C SER A 387 -26.04 13.97 8.44
N PRO A 388 -25.54 12.97 9.18
CA PRO A 388 -24.40 12.16 8.75
C PRO A 388 -24.60 11.50 7.38
N ALA A 389 -25.85 11.12 7.04
CA ALA A 389 -26.19 10.55 5.74
C ALA A 389 -26.02 11.58 4.61
N ALA A 390 -26.48 12.82 4.80
CA ALA A 390 -26.30 13.90 3.83
C ALA A 390 -24.80 14.17 3.57
N ARG A 391 -23.96 14.11 4.61
CA ARG A 391 -22.50 14.20 4.47
C ARG A 391 -21.91 13.07 3.64
N ARG A 392 -22.35 11.83 3.84
CA ARG A 392 -21.87 10.68 3.06
C ARG A 392 -22.29 10.76 1.59
N ILE A 393 -23.50 11.23 1.30
CA ILE A 393 -23.95 11.50 -0.07
C ILE A 393 -23.08 12.60 -0.70
N ALA A 394 -22.86 13.71 0.02
CA ALA A 394 -22.04 14.80 -0.46
C ALA A 394 -20.58 14.38 -0.71
N PHE A 395 -20.03 13.49 0.13
CA PHE A 395 -18.73 12.86 -0.06
C PHE A 395 -18.67 12.08 -1.38
N VAL A 396 -19.68 11.26 -1.68
CA VAL A 396 -19.73 10.50 -2.94
C VAL A 396 -19.82 11.43 -4.14
N LEU A 397 -20.73 12.42 -4.10
CA LEU A 397 -20.87 13.42 -5.15
C LEU A 397 -19.57 14.21 -5.37
N ALA A 398 -18.86 14.57 -4.29
CA ALA A 398 -17.60 15.28 -4.36
C ALA A 398 -16.50 14.45 -5.05
N GLY A 399 -16.35 13.17 -4.70
CA GLY A 399 -15.37 12.29 -5.33
C GLY A 399 -15.70 12.00 -6.80
N THR A 400 -16.98 11.82 -7.15
CA THR A 400 -17.45 11.73 -8.54
C THR A 400 -17.14 13.01 -9.32
N ALA A 401 -17.42 14.19 -8.74
CA ALA A 401 -17.13 15.47 -9.38
C ALA A 401 -15.62 15.67 -9.61
N LEU A 402 -14.77 15.30 -8.65
CA LEU A 402 -13.32 15.36 -8.82
C LEU A 402 -12.82 14.42 -9.94
N ALA A 403 -13.38 13.21 -10.05
CA ALA A 403 -13.07 12.30 -11.15
C ALA A 403 -13.41 12.92 -12.51
N LEU A 404 -14.62 13.49 -12.63
CA LEU A 404 -15.07 14.17 -13.85
C LEU A 404 -14.19 15.36 -14.22
N VAL A 405 -13.78 16.17 -13.23
CA VAL A 405 -12.88 17.31 -13.46
C VAL A 405 -11.51 16.84 -13.97
N MET A 406 -10.97 15.73 -13.45
CA MET A 406 -9.72 15.17 -13.95
C MET A 406 -9.85 14.56 -15.35
N ALA A 407 -11.02 13.99 -15.67
CA ALA A 407 -11.31 13.42 -16.98
C ALA A 407 -11.67 14.47 -18.05
N ALA A 408 -12.06 15.69 -17.65
CA ALA A 408 -12.56 16.72 -18.56
C ALA A 408 -11.63 17.00 -19.75
N PRO A 409 -10.28 17.12 -19.60
CA PRO A 409 -9.41 17.35 -20.74
C PRO A 409 -9.42 16.19 -21.75
N SER A 410 -9.37 14.94 -21.30
CA SER A 410 -9.51 13.77 -22.18
C SER A 410 -10.87 13.72 -22.86
N ALA A 411 -11.94 13.99 -22.09
CA ALA A 411 -13.29 14.01 -22.61
C ALA A 411 -13.45 15.07 -23.70
N THR A 412 -12.85 16.27 -23.58
CA THR A 412 -12.92 17.26 -24.66
C THR A 412 -12.27 16.78 -25.96
N ARG A 413 -11.14 16.07 -25.86
CA ARG A 413 -10.40 15.52 -27.01
C ARG A 413 -11.18 14.40 -27.69
N GLU A 414 -11.72 13.48 -26.91
CA GLU A 414 -12.40 12.29 -27.42
C GLU A 414 -13.87 12.56 -27.81
N LEU A 415 -14.51 13.58 -27.23
CA LEU A 415 -15.81 14.08 -27.72
C LEU A 415 -15.69 14.62 -29.15
N ILE A 416 -14.57 15.28 -29.48
CA ILE A 416 -14.26 15.69 -30.86
C ILE A 416 -14.11 14.47 -31.77
N ALA A 417 -13.63 13.34 -31.24
CA ALA A 417 -13.54 12.06 -31.94
C ALA A 417 -14.86 11.26 -31.96
N GLY A 418 -15.92 11.74 -31.29
CA GLY A 418 -17.23 11.08 -31.22
C GLY A 418 -17.41 10.07 -30.08
N GLU A 419 -16.42 9.93 -29.19
CA GLU A 419 -16.48 9.01 -28.06
C GLU A 419 -17.04 9.71 -26.80
N THR A 420 -18.19 9.24 -26.30
CA THR A 420 -18.88 9.85 -25.14
C THR A 420 -18.73 9.03 -23.84
N GLN A 421 -18.13 7.84 -23.91
CA GLN A 421 -18.11 6.88 -22.81
C GLN A 421 -17.23 7.30 -21.62
N ILE A 422 -16.25 8.17 -21.83
CA ILE A 422 -15.25 8.58 -20.82
C ILE A 422 -15.89 9.26 -19.62
N LEU A 423 -16.89 10.12 -19.84
CA LEU A 423 -17.55 10.82 -18.75
C LEU A 423 -18.32 9.85 -17.86
N LEU A 424 -18.92 8.82 -18.47
CA LEU A 424 -19.60 7.76 -17.74
C LEU A 424 -18.60 6.90 -16.97
N GLU A 425 -17.48 6.51 -17.59
CA GLU A 425 -16.39 5.77 -16.93
C GLU A 425 -15.80 6.56 -15.75
N ALA A 426 -15.47 7.83 -15.95
CA ALA A 426 -14.95 8.71 -14.91
C ALA A 426 -15.95 8.88 -13.77
N ALA A 427 -17.24 9.06 -14.08
CA ALA A 427 -18.29 9.13 -13.07
C ALA A 427 -18.41 7.81 -12.28
N ALA A 428 -18.39 6.66 -12.96
CA ALA A 428 -18.48 5.34 -12.36
C ALA A 428 -17.27 5.06 -11.44
N VAL A 429 -16.05 5.32 -11.91
CA VAL A 429 -14.81 5.16 -11.13
C VAL A 429 -14.82 6.07 -9.91
N GLY A 430 -15.19 7.34 -10.07
CA GLY A 430 -15.28 8.31 -8.97
C GLY A 430 -16.32 7.93 -7.92
N ALA A 431 -17.52 7.50 -8.36
CA ALA A 431 -18.60 7.07 -7.49
C ALA A 431 -18.22 5.78 -6.73
N ALA A 432 -17.77 4.74 -7.44
CA ALA A 432 -17.39 3.45 -6.86
C ALA A 432 -16.25 3.61 -5.84
N THR A 433 -15.21 4.38 -6.18
CA THR A 433 -14.10 4.67 -5.27
C THR A 433 -14.59 5.35 -4.00
N SER A 434 -15.47 6.34 -4.13
CA SER A 434 -15.97 7.12 -3.00
C SER A 434 -16.93 6.34 -2.12
N VAL A 435 -17.84 5.56 -2.70
CA VAL A 435 -18.76 4.67 -1.98
C VAL A 435 -17.98 3.64 -1.19
N THR A 436 -17.00 2.98 -1.81
CA THR A 436 -16.15 2.01 -1.13
C THR A 436 -15.35 2.66 -0.01
N ALA A 437 -14.76 3.84 -0.27
CA ALA A 437 -13.96 4.57 0.71
C ALA A 437 -14.79 4.96 1.96
N ILE A 438 -15.99 5.53 1.77
CA ILE A 438 -16.82 5.99 2.89
C ILE A 438 -17.48 4.83 3.63
N THR A 439 -17.89 3.77 2.92
CA THR A 439 -18.54 2.60 3.52
C THR A 439 -17.55 1.81 4.37
N LEU A 440 -16.40 1.45 3.81
CA LEU A 440 -15.36 0.76 4.57
C LEU A 440 -14.74 1.70 5.63
N GLY A 441 -14.67 3.00 5.36
CA GLY A 441 -14.29 4.02 6.35
C GLY A 441 -15.21 4.03 7.56
N ALA A 442 -16.53 3.98 7.34
CA ALA A 442 -17.55 3.92 8.40
C ALA A 442 -17.51 2.61 9.19
N LEU A 443 -17.38 1.46 8.49
CA LEU A 443 -17.33 0.13 9.11
C LEU A 443 -16.05 -0.08 9.93
N THR A 444 -14.90 0.20 9.32
CA THR A 444 -13.59 -0.07 9.93
C THR A 444 -13.09 1.08 10.79
N ARG A 445 -13.72 2.26 10.70
CA ARG A 445 -13.32 3.51 11.35
C ARG A 445 -11.87 3.84 11.02
N SER A 446 -11.49 3.60 9.75
CA SER A 446 -10.11 3.62 9.29
C SER A 446 -9.97 4.04 7.84
N ALA A 447 -8.96 4.87 7.54
CA ALA A 447 -8.52 5.15 6.17
C ALA A 447 -7.81 3.97 5.49
N THR A 448 -7.31 3.02 6.29
CA THR A 448 -6.37 1.99 5.84
C THR A 448 -7.07 0.85 5.12
N ALA A 449 -8.09 0.27 5.74
CA ALA A 449 -8.86 -0.81 5.14
C ALA A 449 -9.48 -0.43 3.78
N PRO A 450 -10.19 0.72 3.63
CA PRO A 450 -10.66 1.15 2.32
C PRO A 450 -9.54 1.32 1.31
N ARG A 451 -8.39 1.86 1.73
CA ARG A 451 -7.25 2.07 0.83
C ARG A 451 -6.68 0.76 0.31
N LEU A 452 -6.54 -0.25 1.16
CA LEU A 452 -6.05 -1.57 0.73
C LEU A 452 -6.98 -2.20 -0.30
N VAL A 453 -8.29 -2.23 -0.01
CA VAL A 453 -9.29 -2.78 -0.93
C VAL A 453 -9.27 -2.04 -2.26
N LEU A 454 -9.20 -0.71 -2.23
CA LEU A 454 -9.18 0.12 -3.43
C LEU A 454 -7.87 0.03 -4.21
N LEU A 455 -6.71 -0.17 -3.55
CA LEU A 455 -5.44 -0.41 -4.25
C LEU A 455 -5.44 -1.77 -4.95
N ILE A 456 -6.03 -2.80 -4.33
CA ILE A 456 -6.23 -4.11 -4.96
C ILE A 456 -7.17 -3.96 -6.16
N ALA A 457 -8.30 -3.28 -6.00
CA ALA A 457 -9.24 -3.02 -7.09
C ALA A 457 -8.59 -2.21 -8.22
N TRP A 458 -7.74 -1.24 -7.88
CA TRP A 458 -6.97 -0.45 -8.85
C TRP A 458 -5.97 -1.31 -9.63
N TYR A 459 -5.28 -2.23 -8.96
CA TYR A 459 -4.39 -3.18 -9.62
C TYR A 459 -5.15 -4.08 -10.60
N PHE A 460 -6.33 -4.58 -10.21
CA PHE A 460 -7.18 -5.34 -11.13
C PHE A 460 -7.67 -4.50 -12.30
N TYR A 461 -8.09 -3.26 -12.06
CA TYR A 461 -8.52 -2.33 -13.11
C TYR A 461 -7.43 -2.09 -14.17
N LEU A 462 -6.18 -1.91 -13.73
CA LEU A 462 -5.03 -1.76 -14.63
C LEU A 462 -4.77 -3.00 -15.50
N ASN A 463 -4.87 -4.19 -14.93
CA ASN A 463 -4.55 -5.43 -15.64
C ASN A 463 -5.71 -5.92 -16.52
N TRP A 464 -6.96 -5.60 -16.16
CA TRP A 464 -8.13 -5.97 -16.94
C TRP A 464 -8.22 -5.22 -18.28
N GLY A 465 -7.81 -3.94 -18.31
CA GLY A 465 -7.80 -3.12 -19.53
C GLY A 465 -6.71 -3.47 -20.56
N GLY A 466 -5.85 -4.45 -20.25
CA GLY A 466 -4.78 -4.92 -21.13
C GLY A 466 -5.14 -6.10 -22.03
N ALA A 467 -6.36 -6.64 -21.96
CA ALA A 467 -6.80 -7.65 -22.91
C ALA A 467 -6.79 -7.03 -24.33
N PRO A 468 -6.07 -7.61 -25.31
CA PRO A 468 -6.16 -7.14 -26.67
C PRO A 468 -7.63 -7.23 -27.11
N ALA A 469 -8.16 -6.12 -27.60
CA ALA A 469 -9.38 -6.14 -28.39
C ALA A 469 -9.07 -7.00 -29.63
N GLY A 470 -9.44 -8.29 -29.55
CA GLY A 470 -9.45 -9.20 -30.67
C GLY A 470 -10.55 -8.87 -31.66
#